data_AF-A0A9E4BR96-F1
#
_entry.id   AF-A0A9E4BR96-F1
#
_cell.length_a   1.000
_cell.length_b   1.000
_cell.length_c   1.000
_cell.angle_alpha   90.00
_cell.angle_beta   90.00
_cell.angle_gamma   90.00
#
_symmetry.space_group_name_H-M   'P 1'
#
loop_
_entity.id
_entity.type
_entity.pdbx_description
1 polymer ?
#
loop_
_entity_poly.entity_id
_entity_poly.type
_entity_poly.pdbx_seq_one_letter_code
_entity_poly.pdbx_strand_id
1 'polypeptide(L)' 'MWPARLIDGRRVNVAADGEFIEKDSPIRVVEVEGNRIVVRKAEDAR' A
#
# COMPACT_ATOMS: atom_id res chain seq x y z
N MET A 1 6.89 11.64 -3.32
CA MET A 1 5.60 11.49 -2.61
C MET A 1 4.68 10.66 -3.48
N TRP A 2 4.14 9.55 -2.99
CA TRP A 2 3.08 8.84 -3.72
C TRP A 2 1.77 9.63 -3.63
N PRO A 3 0.97 9.70 -4.70
CA PRO A 3 -0.36 10.29 -4.61
C PRO A 3 -1.20 9.44 -3.66
N ALA A 4 -1.92 10.07 -2.74
CA ALA A 4 -2.85 9.38 -1.85
C ALA A 4 -3.83 8.56 -2.70
N ARG A 5 -3.75 7.23 -2.61
CA ARG A 5 -4.67 6.31 -3.28
C ARG A 5 -5.95 6.22 -2.45
N LEU A 6 -7.09 6.19 -3.13
CA LEU A 6 -8.39 6.00 -2.49
C LEU A 6 -8.59 4.50 -2.27
N ILE A 7 -8.88 4.10 -1.04
CA ILE A 7 -9.41 2.77 -0.72
C ILE A 7 -10.85 3.00 -0.26
N ASP A 8 -11.82 2.40 -0.95
CA ASP A 8 -13.26 2.63 -0.73
C ASP A 8 -13.67 4.12 -0.71
N GLY A 9 -13.05 4.93 -1.58
CA GLY A 9 -13.33 6.37 -1.67
C GLY A 9 -12.79 7.20 -0.52
N ARG A 10 -12.00 6.62 0.40
CA ARG A 10 -11.36 7.33 1.52
C ARG A 10 -9.87 7.52 1.27
N ARG A 11 -9.35 8.68 1.65
CA ARG A 11 -7.91 8.92 1.70
C ARG A 11 -7.34 8.19 2.91
N VAL A 12 -6.37 7.32 2.65
CA VAL A 12 -5.67 6.53 3.68
C VAL A 12 -4.18 6.83 3.63
N ASN A 13 -3.50 6.72 4.77
CA ASN A 13 -2.05 6.86 4.83
C ASN A 13 -1.42 5.50 4.53
N VAL A 14 -0.60 5.42 3.49
CA VAL A 14 -0.02 4.16 3.01
C VAL A 14 1.49 4.21 3.19
N ALA A 15 2.05 3.23 3.88
CA ALA A 15 3.48 3.04 4.05
C ALA A 15 3.92 1.68 3.50
N ALA A 16 5.04 1.64 2.80
CA ALA A 16 5.68 0.38 2.44
C ALA A 16 6.38 -0.22 3.67
N ASP A 17 6.38 -1.54 3.77
CA ASP A 17 7.10 -2.28 4.81
C ASP A 17 8.59 -2.38 4.47
N GLY A 18 9.35 -1.33 4.79
CA GLY A 18 10.82 -1.32 4.69
C GLY A 18 11.40 -1.40 3.27
N GLU A 19 10.58 -1.72 2.27
CA GLU A 19 10.99 -1.92 0.89
C GLU A 19 10.58 -0.76 -0.02
N PHE A 20 11.42 -0.46 -1.01
CA PHE A 20 11.03 0.41 -2.11
C PHE A 20 10.16 -0.36 -3.10
N ILE A 21 8.96 0.16 -3.33
CA ILE A 21 8.01 -0.34 -4.30
C ILE A 21 7.97 0.64 -5.46
N GLU A 22 8.15 0.15 -6.68
CA GLU A 22 8.09 1.02 -7.85
C GLU A 22 6.68 1.56 -8.06
N LYS A 23 6.61 2.69 -8.75
CA LYS A 23 5.32 3.28 -9.09
C LYS A 23 4.54 2.30 -9.97
N ASP A 24 3.25 2.16 -9.68
CA ASP A 24 2.32 1.29 -10.41
C ASP A 24 2.60 -0.23 -10.29
N SER A 25 3.52 -0.65 -9.40
CA SER A 25 3.63 -2.06 -9.01
C SER A 25 2.39 -2.53 -8.23
N PRO A 26 1.98 -3.79 -8.41
CA PRO A 26 0.90 -4.37 -7.62
C PRO A 26 1.36 -4.52 -6.16
N ILE A 27 0.45 -4.21 -5.23
CA ILE A 27 0.70 -4.24 -3.79
C ILE A 27 -0.39 -5.01 -3.07
N ARG A 28 -0.05 -5.58 -1.91
CA ARG A 28 -1.01 -6.18 -0.98
C ARG A 28 -0.92 -5.52 0.39
N VAL A 29 -2.06 -5.38 1.05
CA VAL A 29 -2.12 -4.94 2.44
C VAL A 29 -1.64 -6.06 3.33
N VAL A 30 -0.74 -5.74 4.26
CA VAL A 30 -0.22 -6.69 5.25
C VAL A 30 -0.62 -6.31 6.68
N GLU A 31 -0.86 -5.03 6.95
CA GLU A 31 -1.26 -4.55 8.28
C GLU A 31 -2.10 -3.27 8.20
N VAL A 32 -3.01 -3.10 9.17
CA VAL A 32 -3.84 -1.91 9.33
C VAL A 32 -3.70 -1.40 10.77
N GLU A 33 -3.12 -0.21 10.92
CA GLU A 33 -2.92 0.48 12.20
C GLU A 33 -3.75 1.77 12.21
N GLY A 34 -4.99 1.70 12.68
CA GLY A 34 -5.89 2.87 12.71
C GLY A 34 -6.15 3.45 11.32
N ASN A 35 -5.55 4.60 11.01
CA ASN A 35 -5.63 5.27 9.71
C ASN A 35 -4.41 5.03 8.79
N ARG A 36 -3.44 4.22 9.25
CA ARG A 36 -2.24 3.83 8.52
C ARG A 36 -2.38 2.40 8.00
N ILE A 37 -1.99 2.19 6.76
CA ILE A 37 -2.00 0.90 6.09
C ILE A 37 -0.57 0.57 5.67
N VAL A 38 -0.09 -0.60 6.08
CA VAL A 38 1.22 -1.12 5.67
C VAL A 38 1.03 -2.08 4.50
N VAL A 39 1.81 -1.86 3.44
CA VAL A 39 1.73 -2.65 2.20
C VAL A 39 3.08 -3.27 1.86
N ARG A 40 3.03 -4.41 1.19
CA ARG A 40 4.18 -5.06 0.54
C ARG A 40 3.91 -5.23 -0.94
N LYS A 41 4.96 -5.50 -1.74
CA LYS A 41 4.78 -5.92 -3.13
C LYS A 41 3.86 -7.14 -3.15
N ALA A 42 2.88 -7.11 -4.05
CA ALA A 42 2.12 -8.31 -4.32
C ALA A 42 3.04 -9.23 -5.10
N GLU A 43 3.40 -10.35 -4.50
CA GLU A 43 3.96 -11.46 -5.25
C GLU A 43 2.80 -11.99 -6.07
N ASP A 44 2.93 -11.99 -7.40
CA ASP A 44 1.90 -12.52 -8.29
C ASP A 44 1.50 -13.91 -7.78
N ALA A 45 0.30 -14.00 -7.19
CA ALA A 45 -0.30 -15.26 -6.85
C ALA A 45 -0.68 -15.93 -8.17
N ARG A 46 0.26 -16.73 -8.68
CA ARG A 46 0.07 -17.55 -9.88
C ARG A 46 -1.05 -18.56 -9.68
#